data_AF-A0A660V7Q1-F1
#
_entry.id   AF-A0A660V7Q1-F1
#
_cell.length_a   1.000
_cell.length_b   1.000
_cell.length_c   1.000
_cell.angle_alpha   90.00
_cell.angle_beta   90.00
_cell.angle_gamma   90.00
#
_symmetry.space_group_name_H-M   'P 1'
#
loop_
_entity.id
_entity.type
_entity.pdbx_description
1 polymer ?
#
loop_
_entity_poly.entity_id
_entity_poly.type
_entity_poly.pdbx_seq_one_letter_code
_entity_poly.pdbx_strand_id
1 'polypeptide(L)'
;MEVAPVVDNFRNEYDLANFCSLVPRLKVKAIYQPPKVVSLFGRLKKAILRQSLSEQAGEVPAFQEGDILVKVAAQELPNFRQLRELATEFKNKPMPVTVLRQNEDGSEQAVEITVLPKSDPATGRVLMGIAAVLDMDSPVVAQAISMPGQTAISGLPAGATVVAVDGQSVSNFYEVAALFLKNKGQKVSVDYRFNGVAGGAATDISEYEPIHAKASIAIGIPFADLTHEFRASNPIEATQMGLKKAWQFVWRSYVTLGRLFQRSVPVSALSGPVGIISMTYQVAGDSLDHYLYFLGLISSCLAVMNLLPLPVLDGGHIVILLIEKISGKPINERILAMAMYIGMALLLGLVLVITYNDLIRLLF
;
A
#
# COMPACT_ATOMS: atom_id res chain seq x y z
N MET A 1 -31.14 -3.83 12.47
CA MET A 1 -30.47 -5.03 11.95
C MET A 1 -28.99 -4.73 12.05
N GLU A 2 -28.29 -5.40 12.96
CA GLU A 2 -26.85 -5.25 13.16
C GLU A 2 -26.14 -5.45 11.82
N VAL A 3 -25.52 -4.40 11.32
CA VAL A 3 -24.71 -4.47 10.11
C VAL A 3 -23.41 -5.16 10.51
N ALA A 4 -23.15 -6.29 9.85
CA ALA A 4 -22.05 -7.18 10.16
C ALA A 4 -20.73 -6.39 10.25
N PRO A 5 -19.94 -6.58 11.32
CA PRO A 5 -18.74 -5.80 11.55
C PRO A 5 -17.61 -6.36 10.71
N VAL A 6 -16.92 -5.47 10.00
CA VAL A 6 -15.57 -5.67 9.47
C VAL A 6 -15.53 -6.66 8.29
N VAL A 7 -14.83 -6.28 7.22
CA VAL A 7 -14.40 -7.23 6.18
C VAL A 7 -13.74 -8.42 6.88
N ASP A 8 -14.33 -9.61 6.80
CA ASP A 8 -13.93 -10.78 7.61
C ASP A 8 -12.45 -11.19 7.45
N ASN A 9 -11.78 -10.74 6.38
CA ASN A 9 -10.31 -10.89 6.20
C ASN A 9 -9.47 -10.21 7.29
N PHE A 10 -10.05 -9.35 8.13
CA PHE A 10 -9.33 -8.72 9.24
C PHE A 10 -9.85 -9.12 10.61
N ARG A 11 -11.00 -9.80 10.69
CA ARG A 11 -11.44 -10.51 11.90
C ARG A 11 -10.85 -11.91 12.00
N ASN A 12 -10.69 -12.57 10.86
CA ASN A 12 -10.26 -13.96 10.76
C ASN A 12 -8.96 -14.05 9.95
N GLU A 13 -7.83 -13.58 10.51
CA GLU A 13 -6.47 -13.73 9.93
C GLU A 13 -6.34 -12.90 8.62
N TYR A 14 -5.52 -11.86 8.47
CA TYR A 14 -4.28 -11.89 7.69
C TYR A 14 -3.69 -10.46 7.75
N ASP A 15 -2.94 -10.18 8.80
CA ASP A 15 -2.00 -9.04 8.85
C ASP A 15 -0.58 -9.58 8.63
N LEU A 16 -0.48 -10.55 7.71
CA LEU A 16 0.68 -11.37 7.48
C LEU A 16 1.13 -11.11 6.05
N ALA A 17 2.06 -10.17 5.89
CA ALA A 17 2.83 -10.12 4.67
C ALA A 17 3.74 -11.35 4.65
N ASN A 18 3.28 -12.38 3.95
CA ASN A 18 3.95 -13.68 3.89
C ASN A 18 4.03 -14.17 2.45
N PHE A 19 4.90 -15.16 2.27
CA PHE A 19 5.18 -15.79 0.98
C PHE A 19 4.98 -17.29 1.17
N CYS A 20 3.87 -17.81 0.64
CA CYS A 20 3.54 -19.23 0.64
C CYS A 20 3.47 -19.94 2.01
N SER A 21 3.32 -19.21 3.13
CA SER A 21 3.42 -19.63 4.56
C SER A 21 4.64 -19.09 5.30
N LEU A 22 5.63 -18.54 4.61
CA LEU A 22 6.85 -18.02 5.23
C LEU A 22 6.74 -16.53 5.52
N VAL A 23 7.07 -16.14 6.75
CA VAL A 23 7.12 -14.73 7.17
C VAL A 23 8.59 -14.31 7.29
N PRO A 24 9.06 -13.30 6.56
CA PRO A 24 10.39 -12.73 6.78
C PRO A 24 10.50 -12.05 8.15
N ARG A 25 11.73 -11.86 8.64
CA ARG A 25 11.99 -11.01 9.82
C ARG A 25 11.59 -9.56 9.57
N LEU A 26 11.40 -8.80 10.64
CA LEU A 26 11.16 -7.36 10.55
C LEU A 26 12.44 -6.57 10.73
N LYS A 27 12.67 -5.62 9.83
CA LYS A 27 13.82 -4.69 9.82
C LYS A 27 13.35 -3.26 10.00
N VAL A 28 14.05 -2.48 10.81
CA VAL A 28 13.83 -1.05 10.98
C VAL A 28 14.33 -0.32 9.74
N LYS A 29 13.41 0.27 8.98
CA LYS A 29 13.74 1.05 7.78
C LYS A 29 13.94 2.54 8.08
N ALA A 30 13.24 3.07 9.07
CA ALA A 30 13.39 4.47 9.47
C ALA A 30 12.96 4.65 10.92
N ILE A 31 13.46 5.72 11.54
CA ILE A 31 13.09 6.12 12.90
C ILE A 31 12.24 7.39 12.79
N TYR A 32 11.03 7.35 13.33
CA TYR A 32 10.11 8.48 13.31
C TYR A 32 10.28 9.33 14.56
N GLN A 33 10.80 10.53 14.40
CA GLN A 33 10.75 11.56 15.44
C GLN A 33 9.47 12.38 15.24
N PRO A 34 8.53 12.42 16.21
CA PRO A 34 7.37 13.29 16.08
C PRO A 34 7.85 14.75 15.98
N PRO A 35 7.20 15.58 15.14
CA PRO A 35 7.59 16.97 15.00
C PRO A 35 7.55 17.67 16.36
N LYS A 36 8.66 18.34 16.73
CA LYS A 36 8.73 19.14 17.96
C LYS A 36 7.69 20.26 17.86
N VAL A 37 6.56 20.12 18.54
CA VAL A 37 5.60 21.22 18.71
C VAL A 37 6.28 22.29 19.56
N VAL A 38 6.85 23.31 18.92
CA VAL A 38 7.38 24.50 19.61
C VAL A 38 6.19 25.36 20.03
N SER A 39 5.60 25.02 21.18
CA SER A 39 4.67 25.91 21.87
C SER A 39 5.45 27.12 22.42
N LEU A 40 5.12 28.32 21.91
CA LEU A 40 5.66 29.60 22.36
C LEU A 40 5.43 29.84 23.86
N PHE A 41 4.41 29.20 24.45
CA PHE A 41 4.05 29.28 25.87
C PHE A 41 4.76 28.25 26.78
N GLY A 42 5.52 27.30 26.21
CA GLY A 42 6.23 26.26 26.98
C GLY A 42 7.58 26.69 27.57
N ARG A 43 8.08 27.88 27.24
CA ARG A 43 9.43 28.33 27.65
C ARG A 43 9.55 28.61 29.16
N LEU A 44 8.49 29.09 29.83
CA LEU A 44 8.56 29.39 31.26
C LEU A 44 8.46 28.14 32.17
N LYS A 45 7.66 27.13 31.80
CA LYS A 45 7.56 25.88 32.58
C LYS A 45 8.79 24.98 32.44
N LYS A 46 9.53 25.09 31.33
CA LYS A 46 10.72 24.26 31.05
C LYS A 46 11.95 24.62 31.88
N ALA A 47 12.06 25.84 32.38
CA ALA A 47 13.19 26.25 33.21
C ALA A 47 13.16 25.58 34.60
N ILE A 48 11.96 25.39 35.17
CA ILE A 48 11.78 24.85 36.52
C ILE A 48 11.78 23.31 36.51
N LEU A 49 11.28 22.67 35.44
CA LEU A 49 11.25 21.20 35.33
C LEU A 49 12.57 20.58 34.82
N ARG A 50 13.47 21.36 34.21
CA ARG A 50 14.75 20.85 33.71
C ARG A 50 15.73 20.48 34.82
N GLN A 51 15.62 21.11 35.97
CA GLN A 51 16.54 20.90 37.07
C GLN A 51 16.28 19.57 37.81
N SER A 52 15.07 18.99 37.71
CA SER A 52 14.72 17.74 38.42
C SER A 52 14.81 16.47 37.57
N LEU A 53 14.92 16.57 36.25
CA LEU A 53 14.92 15.42 35.33
C LEU A 53 16.28 15.17 34.66
N SER A 54 17.26 16.06 34.88
CA SER A 54 18.60 15.96 34.27
C SER A 54 19.59 15.10 35.07
N GLU A 55 19.21 14.56 36.22
CA GLU A 55 20.13 13.84 37.12
C GLU A 55 20.01 12.31 37.09
N GLN A 56 19.08 11.71 36.31
CA GLN A 56 18.83 10.25 36.43
C GLN A 56 18.64 9.44 35.13
N ALA A 57 18.97 9.93 33.94
CA ALA A 57 18.88 9.09 32.74
C ALA A 57 20.21 9.08 31.97
N GLY A 58 20.99 8.01 32.17
CA GLY A 58 22.01 7.61 31.19
C GLY A 58 21.35 7.39 29.82
N GLU A 59 22.08 7.62 28.74
CA GLU A 59 21.60 7.44 27.37
C GLU A 59 21.10 6.00 27.16
N VAL A 60 19.77 5.83 27.14
CA VAL A 60 19.16 4.55 26.76
C VAL A 60 19.41 4.36 25.26
N PRO A 61 20.02 3.23 24.83
CA PRO A 61 20.27 3.00 23.42
C PRO A 61 18.95 3.00 22.65
N ALA A 62 18.89 3.79 21.57
CA ALA A 62 17.73 3.89 20.69
C ALA A 62 17.86 2.92 19.50
N PHE A 63 16.77 2.73 18.76
CA PHE A 63 16.80 2.07 17.46
C PHE A 63 17.80 2.74 16.50
N GLN A 64 18.31 1.96 15.56
CA GLN A 64 19.08 2.40 14.40
C GLN A 64 18.42 1.88 13.11
N GLU A 65 18.61 2.59 11.99
CA GLU A 65 18.19 2.05 10.69
C GLU A 65 18.99 0.78 10.39
N GLY A 66 18.30 -0.27 9.92
CA GLY A 66 18.89 -1.58 9.67
C GLY A 66 18.72 -2.57 10.82
N ASP A 67 18.34 -2.13 12.03
CA ASP A 67 18.10 -3.03 13.17
C ASP A 67 17.04 -4.10 12.82
N ILE A 68 17.32 -5.37 13.11
CA ILE A 68 16.36 -6.47 12.93
C ILE A 68 15.67 -6.75 14.27
N LEU A 69 14.35 -6.80 14.29
CA LEU A 69 13.58 -7.08 15.50
C LEU A 69 13.64 -8.58 15.82
N VAL A 70 14.35 -8.95 16.90
CA VAL A 70 14.49 -10.35 17.32
C VAL A 70 13.51 -10.69 18.45
N LYS A 71 13.30 -9.76 19.38
CA LYS A 71 12.36 -9.94 20.49
C LYS A 71 11.71 -8.62 20.87
N VAL A 72 10.40 -8.62 21.07
CA VAL A 72 9.63 -7.47 21.55
C VAL A 72 8.80 -7.94 22.73
N ALA A 73 9.06 -7.39 23.91
CA ALA A 73 8.51 -7.89 25.17
C ALA A 73 8.74 -9.41 25.33
N ALA A 74 7.66 -10.21 25.38
CA ALA A 74 7.73 -11.66 25.47
C ALA A 74 7.77 -12.36 24.10
N GLN A 75 7.50 -11.65 22.99
CA GLN A 75 7.37 -12.25 21.67
C GLN A 75 8.71 -12.30 20.94
N GLU A 76 9.12 -13.49 20.52
CA GLU A 76 10.25 -13.70 19.61
C GLU A 76 9.80 -13.56 18.16
N LEU A 77 10.67 -12.96 17.34
CA LEU A 77 10.50 -12.72 15.90
C LEU A 77 9.07 -12.27 15.52
N PRO A 78 8.60 -11.13 16.10
CA PRO A 78 7.22 -10.72 15.96
C PRO A 78 6.86 -10.38 14.51
N ASN A 79 5.64 -10.72 14.10
CA ASN A 79 5.04 -10.19 12.88
C ASN A 79 4.40 -8.80 13.11
N PHE A 80 3.92 -8.16 12.03
CA PHE A 80 3.30 -6.83 12.12
C PHE A 80 2.09 -6.76 13.06
N ARG A 81 1.27 -7.81 13.11
CA ARG A 81 0.12 -7.90 14.01
C ARG A 81 0.57 -7.84 15.47
N GLN A 82 1.45 -8.77 15.86
CA GLN A 82 1.97 -8.90 17.21
C GLN A 82 2.68 -7.62 17.63
N LEU A 83 3.44 -7.00 16.71
CA LEU A 83 4.11 -5.74 16.96
C LEU A 83 3.13 -4.60 17.31
N ARG A 84 1.98 -4.52 16.62
CA ARG A 84 0.92 -3.53 16.89
C ARG A 84 0.21 -3.79 18.21
N GLU A 85 -0.10 -5.05 18.50
CA GLU A 85 -0.74 -5.47 19.75
C GLU A 85 0.14 -5.14 20.95
N LEU A 86 1.42 -5.53 20.90
CA LEU A 86 2.42 -5.23 21.93
C LEU A 86 2.64 -3.73 22.10
N ALA A 87 2.74 -2.96 21.00
CA ALA A 87 2.85 -1.52 21.09
C ALA A 87 1.65 -0.90 21.82
N THR A 88 0.44 -1.43 21.60
CA THR A 88 -0.79 -0.97 22.26
C THR A 88 -0.84 -1.37 23.74
N GLU A 89 -0.46 -2.59 24.06
CA GLU A 89 -0.38 -3.10 25.44
C GLU A 89 0.58 -2.28 26.30
N PHE A 90 1.73 -1.91 25.72
CA PHE A 90 2.77 -1.10 26.34
C PHE A 90 2.57 0.41 26.14
N LYS A 91 1.36 0.87 25.82
CA LYS A 91 1.07 2.31 25.68
C LYS A 91 1.49 3.08 26.94
N ASN A 92 2.39 4.04 26.76
CA ASN A 92 3.00 4.86 27.83
C ASN A 92 3.75 4.04 28.90
N LYS A 93 4.15 2.80 28.60
CA LYS A 93 4.95 1.94 29.49
C LYS A 93 6.28 1.56 28.83
N PRO A 94 7.38 1.41 29.59
CA PRO A 94 8.64 0.91 29.05
C PRO A 94 8.44 -0.50 28.48
N MET A 95 8.82 -0.70 27.22
CA MET A 95 8.76 -1.98 26.51
C MET A 95 10.19 -2.42 26.16
N PRO A 96 10.65 -3.57 26.68
CA PRO A 96 11.96 -4.10 26.31
C PRO A 96 11.90 -4.64 24.87
N VAL A 97 12.93 -4.34 24.08
CA VAL A 97 13.08 -4.80 22.70
C VAL A 97 14.52 -5.25 22.52
N THR A 98 14.73 -6.44 21.97
CA THR A 98 16.03 -6.93 21.55
C THR A 98 16.12 -6.84 20.03
N VAL A 99 17.10 -6.10 19.55
CA VAL A 99 17.39 -5.97 18.13
C VAL A 99 18.72 -6.63 17.78
N LEU A 100 18.83 -7.16 16.57
CA LEU A 100 20.10 -7.54 15.98
C LEU A 100 20.61 -6.35 15.18
N ARG A 101 21.73 -5.80 15.61
CA ARG A 101 22.38 -4.64 15.01
C ARG A 101 23.65 -5.07 14.30
N GLN A 102 23.83 -4.62 13.08
CA GLN A 102 25.07 -4.82 12.35
C GLN A 102 26.06 -3.73 12.74
N ASN A 103 27.23 -4.11 13.25
CA ASN A 103 28.34 -3.20 13.53
C ASN A 103 29.02 -2.78 12.21
N GLU A 104 29.80 -1.71 12.25
CA GLU A 104 30.58 -1.21 11.08
C GLU A 104 31.50 -2.28 10.48
N ASP A 105 31.95 -3.22 11.31
CA ASP A 105 32.82 -4.35 10.93
C ASP A 105 32.05 -5.50 10.26
N GLY A 106 30.73 -5.36 10.10
CA GLY A 106 29.84 -6.36 9.53
C GLY A 106 29.39 -7.45 10.51
N SER A 107 29.86 -7.45 11.75
CA SER A 107 29.43 -8.39 12.80
C SER A 107 28.03 -8.04 13.31
N GLU A 108 27.18 -9.04 13.51
CA GLU A 108 25.86 -8.85 14.13
C GLU A 108 25.94 -8.98 15.65
N GLN A 109 25.36 -8.03 16.38
CA GLN A 109 25.27 -8.03 17.84
C GLN A 109 23.83 -7.85 18.31
N ALA A 110 23.41 -8.65 19.29
CA ALA A 110 22.14 -8.44 19.97
C ALA A 110 22.24 -7.26 20.94
N VAL A 111 21.38 -6.26 20.76
CA VAL A 111 21.30 -5.05 21.59
C VAL A 111 19.93 -4.99 22.24
N GLU A 112 19.89 -4.91 23.56
CA GLU A 112 18.67 -4.66 24.31
C GLU A 112 18.42 -3.15 24.43
N ILE A 113 17.25 -2.72 24.00
CA ILE A 113 16.78 -1.34 24.08
C ILE A 113 15.45 -1.29 24.80
N THR A 114 15.13 -0.14 25.40
CA THR A 114 13.82 0.09 26.01
C THR A 114 13.12 1.19 25.23
N VAL A 115 11.95 0.87 24.68
CA VAL A 115 11.14 1.80 23.90
C VAL A 115 9.92 2.20 24.70
N LEU A 116 9.41 3.42 24.48
CA LEU A 116 8.21 3.92 25.14
C LEU A 116 7.14 4.19 24.07
N PRO A 117 6.26 3.21 23.77
CA PRO A 117 5.21 3.39 22.78
C PRO A 117 4.26 4.52 23.18
N LYS A 118 3.98 5.43 22.24
CA LYS A 118 3.14 6.61 22.49
C LYS A 118 2.04 6.74 21.46
N SER A 119 0.92 7.31 21.89
CA SER A 119 -0.16 7.68 20.98
C SER A 119 0.29 8.79 20.05
N ASP A 120 0.17 8.58 18.76
CA ASP A 120 0.28 9.64 17.76
C ASP A 120 -0.97 10.52 17.82
N PRO A 121 -0.84 11.83 18.07
CA PRO A 121 -1.99 12.75 18.10
C PRO A 121 -2.75 12.83 16.79
N ALA A 122 -2.11 12.58 15.65
CA ALA A 122 -2.74 12.68 14.33
C ALA A 122 -3.64 11.47 14.02
N THR A 123 -3.23 10.28 14.47
CA THR A 123 -3.84 9.01 14.07
C THR A 123 -4.49 8.25 15.23
N GLY A 124 -4.24 8.65 16.48
CA GLY A 124 -4.70 7.97 17.69
C GLY A 124 -3.99 6.64 17.98
N ARG A 125 -3.02 6.25 17.14
CA ARG A 125 -2.36 4.94 17.21
C ARG A 125 -1.17 4.95 18.13
N VAL A 126 -0.89 3.82 18.75
CA VAL A 126 0.29 3.67 19.60
C VAL A 126 1.47 3.26 18.73
N LEU A 127 2.46 4.15 18.64
CA LEU A 127 3.65 4.00 17.81
C LEU A 127 4.89 3.81 18.69
N MET A 128 5.82 2.96 18.23
CA MET A 128 7.15 2.80 18.85
C MET A 128 8.18 3.79 18.29
N GLY A 129 7.82 4.62 17.32
CA GLY A 129 8.73 5.56 16.68
C GLY A 129 9.64 4.94 15.62
N ILE A 130 9.24 3.83 15.00
CA ILE A 130 9.95 3.21 13.87
C ILE A 130 9.01 2.90 12.72
N ALA A 131 9.56 2.85 11.51
CA ALA A 131 8.97 2.20 10.35
C ALA A 131 9.63 0.83 10.17
N ALA A 132 8.88 -0.25 10.37
CA ALA A 132 9.34 -1.62 10.15
C ALA A 132 8.96 -2.08 8.73
N VAL A 133 9.85 -2.82 8.09
CA VAL A 133 9.66 -3.49 6.79
C VAL A 133 10.03 -4.95 6.90
N LEU A 134 9.64 -5.77 5.92
CA LEU A 134 10.15 -7.13 5.80
C LEU A 134 11.64 -7.09 5.46
N ASP A 135 12.42 -7.92 6.14
CA ASP A 135 13.83 -8.14 5.83
C ASP A 135 13.95 -9.06 4.61
N MET A 136 13.81 -8.48 3.43
CA MET A 136 13.87 -9.22 2.17
C MET A 136 15.30 -9.50 1.69
N ASP A 137 16.29 -8.79 2.26
CA ASP A 137 17.69 -8.89 1.86
C ASP A 137 18.41 -10.09 2.49
N SER A 138 17.81 -10.72 3.50
CA SER A 138 18.30 -11.96 4.11
C SER A 138 17.32 -13.12 3.89
N PRO A 139 17.79 -14.36 3.71
CA PRO A 139 16.90 -15.51 3.48
C PRO A 139 16.46 -16.12 4.82
N VAL A 140 16.17 -15.30 5.83
CA VAL A 140 15.82 -15.76 7.18
C VAL A 140 14.32 -15.72 7.40
N VAL A 141 13.77 -16.85 7.82
CA VAL A 141 12.34 -17.03 8.11
C VAL A 141 12.10 -16.70 9.57
N ALA A 142 11.27 -15.70 9.86
CA ALA A 142 10.80 -15.41 11.21
C ALA A 142 9.95 -16.56 11.73
N GLN A 143 8.97 -16.99 10.94
CA GLN A 143 8.04 -18.07 11.29
C GLN A 143 7.39 -18.67 10.04
N ALA A 144 7.01 -19.95 10.14
CA ALA A 144 6.13 -20.61 9.20
C ALA A 144 4.71 -20.66 9.78
N ILE A 145 3.71 -20.27 9.00
CA ILE A 145 2.32 -20.11 9.44
C ILE A 145 1.34 -20.80 8.51
N SER A 146 0.22 -21.28 9.05
CA SER A 146 -0.87 -21.83 8.25
C SER A 146 -1.80 -20.72 7.77
N MET A 147 -2.36 -20.90 6.58
CA MET A 147 -3.29 -20.01 5.89
C MET A 147 -4.38 -20.83 5.17
N PRO A 148 -5.46 -20.22 4.67
CA PRO A 148 -6.53 -20.92 3.97
C PRO A 148 -5.96 -21.48 2.67
N GLY A 149 -6.01 -22.79 2.50
CA GLY A 149 -5.44 -23.46 1.34
C GLY A 149 -3.93 -23.67 1.38
N GLN A 150 -3.22 -23.31 2.47
CA GLN A 150 -1.79 -23.56 2.60
C GLN A 150 -1.37 -23.82 4.05
N THR A 151 -0.75 -24.98 4.31
CA THR A 151 -0.28 -25.34 5.64
C THR A 151 1.11 -24.76 5.92
N ALA A 152 1.40 -24.45 7.19
CA ALA A 152 2.76 -24.14 7.62
C ALA A 152 3.73 -25.24 7.17
N ILE A 153 4.93 -24.85 6.72
CA ILE A 153 5.98 -25.81 6.37
C ILE A 153 6.40 -26.58 7.63
N SER A 154 6.01 -27.85 7.69
CA SER A 154 6.35 -28.71 8.81
C SER A 154 7.85 -28.94 8.87
N GLY A 155 8.43 -28.82 10.07
CA GLY A 155 9.85 -29.05 10.31
C GLY A 155 10.75 -27.84 10.09
N LEU A 156 10.26 -26.71 9.57
CA LEU A 156 11.04 -25.48 9.44
C LEU A 156 11.00 -24.66 10.75
N PRO A 157 12.12 -24.53 11.50
CA PRO A 157 12.14 -23.78 12.75
C PRO A 157 12.03 -22.27 12.52
N ALA A 158 11.43 -21.56 13.48
CA ALA A 158 11.46 -20.09 13.54
C ALA A 158 12.91 -19.59 13.66
N GLY A 159 13.30 -18.61 12.84
CA GLY A 159 14.67 -18.09 12.76
C GLY A 159 15.61 -18.89 11.84
N ALA A 160 15.13 -19.91 11.13
CA ALA A 160 15.94 -20.67 10.19
C ALA A 160 16.35 -19.82 8.97
N THR A 161 17.59 -20.00 8.52
CA THR A 161 18.10 -19.42 7.28
C THR A 161 17.86 -20.40 6.14
N VAL A 162 17.05 -20.03 5.16
CA VAL A 162 16.85 -20.82 3.94
C VAL A 162 18.13 -20.73 3.10
N VAL A 163 18.66 -21.88 2.70
CA VAL A 163 19.90 -21.97 1.92
C VAL A 163 19.60 -22.36 0.48
N ALA A 164 18.58 -23.21 0.27
CA ALA A 164 18.12 -23.56 -1.06
C ALA A 164 16.61 -23.86 -1.08
N VAL A 165 16.01 -23.66 -2.26
CA VAL A 165 14.64 -24.05 -2.56
C VAL A 165 14.67 -24.89 -3.83
N ASP A 166 14.18 -26.12 -3.76
CA ASP A 166 14.17 -27.07 -4.88
C ASP A 166 15.57 -27.27 -5.51
N GLY A 167 16.60 -27.38 -4.65
CA GLY A 167 17.99 -27.52 -5.05
C GLY A 167 18.65 -26.26 -5.61
N GLN A 168 17.93 -25.14 -5.73
CA GLN A 168 18.48 -23.85 -6.16
C GLN A 168 18.87 -23.02 -4.94
N SER A 169 20.16 -22.67 -4.86
CA SER A 169 20.68 -21.83 -3.76
C SER A 169 20.02 -20.46 -3.76
N VAL A 170 19.69 -19.97 -2.57
CA VAL A 170 19.12 -18.63 -2.37
C VAL A 170 20.02 -17.80 -1.46
N SER A 171 20.07 -16.49 -1.73
CA SER A 171 20.88 -15.53 -0.97
C SER A 171 20.04 -14.49 -0.24
N ASN A 172 18.77 -14.34 -0.62
CA ASN A 172 17.84 -13.35 -0.07
C ASN A 172 16.40 -13.88 -0.17
N PHE A 173 15.47 -13.20 0.50
CA PHE A 173 14.07 -13.63 0.55
C PHE A 173 13.33 -13.41 -0.78
N TYR A 174 13.80 -12.49 -1.64
CA TYR A 174 13.23 -12.29 -2.97
C TYR A 174 13.36 -13.55 -3.83
N GLU A 175 14.52 -14.21 -3.77
CA GLU A 175 14.78 -15.47 -4.49
C GLU A 175 13.92 -16.61 -3.94
N VAL A 176 13.75 -16.70 -2.61
CA VAL A 176 12.82 -17.66 -1.99
C VAL A 176 11.40 -17.45 -2.53
N ALA A 177 10.90 -16.21 -2.48
CA ALA A 177 9.57 -15.88 -2.97
C ALA A 177 9.41 -16.19 -4.47
N ALA A 178 10.41 -15.86 -5.29
CA ALA A 178 10.40 -16.10 -6.73
C ALA A 178 10.37 -17.60 -7.08
N LEU A 179 11.13 -18.43 -6.35
CA LEU A 179 11.15 -19.88 -6.57
C LEU A 179 9.84 -20.54 -6.16
N PHE A 180 9.25 -20.09 -5.06
CA PHE A 180 7.92 -20.56 -4.66
C PHE A 180 6.83 -20.14 -5.66
N LEU A 181 6.89 -18.91 -6.18
CA LEU A 181 5.99 -18.44 -7.24
C LEU A 181 6.12 -19.22 -8.55
N LYS A 182 7.34 -19.63 -8.89
CA LYS A 182 7.62 -20.41 -10.11
C LYS A 182 7.05 -21.82 -10.01
N ASN A 183 7.05 -22.40 -8.82
CA ASN A 183 6.66 -23.78 -8.55
C ASN A 183 5.23 -23.89 -7.96
N LYS A 184 4.30 -22.99 -8.34
CA LYS A 184 2.89 -23.07 -7.95
C LYS A 184 2.26 -24.41 -8.31
N GLY A 185 1.44 -24.95 -7.41
CA GLY A 185 0.77 -26.24 -7.60
C GLY A 185 1.71 -27.44 -7.48
N GLN A 186 2.99 -27.22 -7.15
CA GLN A 186 3.99 -28.27 -7.03
C GLN A 186 4.47 -28.43 -5.58
N LYS A 187 4.98 -29.62 -5.28
CA LYS A 187 5.68 -29.91 -4.04
C LYS A 187 7.10 -29.38 -4.14
N VAL A 188 7.50 -28.54 -3.18
CA VAL A 188 8.80 -27.87 -3.15
C VAL A 188 9.58 -28.27 -1.92
N SER A 189 10.87 -28.60 -2.09
CA SER A 189 11.80 -28.79 -0.98
C SER A 189 12.44 -27.47 -0.55
N VAL A 190 12.70 -27.34 0.74
CA VAL A 190 13.31 -26.16 1.37
C VAL A 190 14.45 -26.65 2.25
N ASP A 191 15.68 -26.37 1.83
CA ASP A 191 16.87 -26.65 2.62
C ASP A 191 17.20 -25.43 3.48
N TYR A 192 17.41 -25.65 4.76
CA TYR A 192 17.64 -24.58 5.72
C TYR A 192 18.79 -24.90 6.68
N ARG A 193 19.29 -23.85 7.35
CA ARG A 193 20.23 -23.95 8.44
C ARG A 193 19.65 -23.27 9.67
N PHE A 194 19.66 -23.97 10.80
CA PHE A 194 19.23 -23.45 12.08
C PHE A 194 20.28 -23.78 13.14
N ASN A 195 20.79 -22.77 13.85
CA ASN A 195 21.86 -22.90 14.84
C ASN A 195 23.08 -23.71 14.34
N GLY A 196 23.47 -23.52 13.08
CA GLY A 196 24.60 -24.22 12.45
C GLY A 196 24.30 -25.64 11.96
N VAL A 197 23.11 -26.18 12.26
CA VAL A 197 22.68 -27.52 11.81
C VAL A 197 21.90 -27.40 10.50
N ALA A 198 22.24 -28.24 9.52
CA ALA A 198 21.49 -28.34 8.27
C ALA A 198 20.21 -29.16 8.47
N GLY A 199 19.12 -28.72 7.86
CA GLY A 199 17.84 -29.41 7.84
C GLY A 199 17.15 -29.25 6.49
N GLY A 200 16.12 -30.06 6.25
CA GLY A 200 15.33 -30.03 5.04
C GLY A 200 13.85 -30.20 5.37
N ALA A 201 13.01 -29.40 4.74
CA ALA A 201 11.57 -29.48 4.83
C ALA A 201 10.96 -29.55 3.42
N ALA A 202 9.71 -29.96 3.32
CA ALA A 202 8.97 -29.93 2.05
C ALA A 202 7.56 -29.40 2.29
N THR A 203 7.04 -28.66 1.32
CA THR A 203 5.68 -28.13 1.36
C THR A 203 5.03 -28.18 -0.02
N ASP A 204 3.71 -28.30 -0.04
CA ASP A 204 2.91 -28.17 -1.25
C ASP A 204 2.54 -26.70 -1.43
N ILE A 205 2.91 -26.12 -2.58
CA ILE A 205 2.59 -24.72 -2.88
C ILE A 205 1.20 -24.65 -3.48
N SER A 206 0.30 -23.92 -2.81
CA SER A 206 -1.06 -23.69 -3.31
C SER A 206 -1.05 -23.04 -4.69
N GLU A 207 -2.01 -23.43 -5.55
CA GLU A 207 -2.26 -22.77 -6.84
C GLU A 207 -2.84 -21.36 -6.67
N TYR A 208 -3.49 -21.08 -5.53
CA TYR A 208 -4.14 -19.80 -5.24
C TYR A 208 -3.19 -18.81 -4.56
N GLU A 209 -3.11 -17.58 -5.10
CA GLU A 209 -2.39 -16.39 -4.59
C GLU A 209 -1.27 -16.67 -3.55
N PRO A 210 -0.16 -17.33 -3.96
CA PRO A 210 0.96 -17.67 -3.07
C PRO A 210 1.66 -16.48 -2.40
N ILE A 211 1.34 -15.27 -2.84
CA ILE A 211 1.80 -14.02 -2.25
C ILE A 211 0.58 -13.31 -1.69
N HIS A 212 0.39 -13.43 -0.38
CA HIS A 212 -0.45 -12.50 0.37
C HIS A 212 0.39 -11.29 0.80
N ALA A 213 1.13 -10.74 -0.16
CA ALA A 213 1.68 -9.40 -0.09
C ALA A 213 0.86 -8.51 -1.03
N LYS A 214 -0.42 -8.28 -0.69
CA LYS A 214 -1.14 -7.08 -1.16
C LYS A 214 -0.58 -5.86 -0.41
N ALA A 215 0.72 -5.63 -0.58
CA ALA A 215 1.42 -4.45 -0.15
C ALA A 215 1.82 -3.70 -1.42
N SER A 216 0.83 -3.04 -2.03
CA SER A 216 1.12 -1.73 -2.61
C SER A 216 1.71 -0.91 -1.47
N ILE A 217 3.04 -0.83 -1.40
CA ILE A 217 3.87 0.14 -0.66
C ILE A 217 2.99 1.02 0.25
N ALA A 218 2.53 0.44 1.36
CA ALA A 218 1.74 1.19 2.33
C ALA A 218 2.78 1.80 3.25
N ILE A 219 3.19 3.02 2.88
CA ILE A 219 3.48 4.13 3.78
C ILE A 219 3.15 3.70 5.22
N GLY A 220 4.20 3.42 6.00
CA GLY A 220 4.19 2.43 7.09
C GLY A 220 3.01 2.46 8.05
N ILE A 221 2.73 1.30 8.65
CA ILE A 221 1.73 1.07 9.72
C ILE A 221 0.30 0.98 9.15
N PRO A 222 -0.51 -0.03 9.54
CA PRO A 222 -1.73 -0.42 8.83
C PRO A 222 -2.82 0.62 8.97
N PHE A 223 -2.82 1.68 8.16
CA PHE A 223 -3.93 2.64 8.12
C PHE A 223 -5.22 1.88 7.78
N ALA A 224 -6.22 2.01 8.64
CA ALA A 224 -7.58 2.08 8.10
C ALA A 224 -7.56 3.30 7.18
N ASP A 225 -8.21 3.23 6.02
CA ASP A 225 -8.28 4.38 5.13
C ASP A 225 -8.56 5.64 5.96
N LEU A 226 -7.81 6.70 5.70
CA LEU A 226 -8.05 7.98 6.34
C LEU A 226 -9.43 8.46 5.88
N THR A 227 -10.46 8.01 6.59
CA THR A 227 -11.83 8.39 6.35
C THR A 227 -11.99 9.78 6.95
N HIS A 228 -11.75 10.79 6.12
CA HIS A 228 -12.19 12.12 6.42
C HIS A 228 -13.69 12.17 6.21
N GLU A 229 -14.46 12.27 7.31
CA GLU A 229 -15.86 12.63 7.21
C GLU A 229 -15.97 14.01 6.56
N PHE A 230 -16.48 14.04 5.33
CA PHE A 230 -16.86 15.27 4.66
C PHE A 230 -18.20 15.72 5.23
N ARG A 231 -18.16 16.31 6.43
CA ARG A 231 -19.33 16.85 7.09
C ARG A 231 -19.43 18.35 6.82
N ALA A 232 -20.43 18.73 6.05
CA ALA A 232 -20.81 20.13 5.91
C ALA A 232 -21.66 20.57 7.11
N SER A 233 -21.48 21.81 7.55
CA SER A 233 -22.24 22.42 8.63
C SER A 233 -23.61 22.91 8.16
N ASN A 234 -23.76 23.18 6.85
CA ASN A 234 -24.99 23.65 6.21
C ASN A 234 -25.05 23.26 4.71
N PRO A 235 -26.22 23.34 4.05
CA PRO A 235 -26.38 22.96 2.64
C PRO A 235 -25.52 23.76 1.64
N ILE A 236 -25.20 25.01 1.95
CA ILE A 236 -24.37 25.87 1.08
C ILE A 236 -22.93 25.36 1.09
N GLU A 237 -22.39 25.07 2.28
CA GLU A 237 -21.07 24.47 2.45
C GLU A 237 -20.99 23.10 1.78
N ALA A 238 -22.04 22.28 1.88
CA ALA A 238 -22.11 20.98 1.21
C ALA A 238 -22.00 21.13 -0.32
N THR A 239 -22.69 22.11 -0.89
CA THR A 239 -22.65 22.40 -2.32
C THR A 239 -21.27 22.88 -2.75
N GLN A 240 -20.64 23.77 -1.97
CA GLN A 240 -19.28 24.25 -2.23
C GLN A 240 -18.24 23.13 -2.15
N MET A 241 -18.36 22.25 -1.15
CA MET A 241 -17.52 21.05 -1.03
C MET A 241 -17.67 20.14 -2.25
N GLY A 242 -18.91 19.87 -2.67
CA GLY A 242 -19.20 19.07 -3.86
C GLY A 242 -18.59 19.68 -5.13
N LEU A 243 -18.76 20.99 -5.34
CA LEU A 243 -18.20 21.70 -6.49
C LEU A 243 -16.67 21.68 -6.49
N LYS A 244 -16.04 21.89 -5.33
CA LYS A 244 -14.59 21.78 -5.17
C LYS A 244 -14.10 20.36 -5.50
N LYS A 245 -14.84 19.34 -5.08
CA LYS A 245 -14.49 17.94 -5.35
C LYS A 245 -14.63 17.60 -6.85
N ALA A 246 -15.72 18.01 -7.48
CA ALA A 246 -15.91 17.87 -8.92
C ALA A 246 -14.79 18.56 -9.70
N TRP A 247 -14.41 19.80 -9.31
CA TRP A 247 -13.28 20.50 -9.91
C TRP A 247 -11.96 19.74 -9.74
N GLN A 248 -11.72 19.15 -8.57
CA GLN A 248 -10.54 18.32 -8.33
C GLN A 248 -10.52 17.07 -9.22
N PHE A 249 -11.68 16.41 -9.42
CA PHE A 249 -11.78 15.29 -10.35
C PHE A 249 -11.45 15.73 -11.77
N VAL A 250 -12.05 16.80 -12.26
CA VAL A 250 -11.79 17.37 -13.59
C VAL A 250 -10.31 17.67 -13.77
N TRP A 251 -9.69 18.39 -12.83
CA TRP A 251 -8.27 18.72 -12.90
C TRP A 251 -7.36 17.48 -12.90
N ARG A 252 -7.64 16.50 -12.02
CA ARG A 252 -6.87 15.25 -11.95
C ARG A 252 -6.99 14.43 -13.23
N SER A 253 -8.16 14.42 -13.86
CA SER A 253 -8.36 13.76 -15.15
C SER A 253 -7.49 14.39 -16.24
N TYR A 254 -7.45 15.73 -16.35
CA TYR A 254 -6.55 16.40 -17.28
C TYR A 254 -5.07 16.12 -17.03
N VAL A 255 -4.62 16.14 -15.76
CA VAL A 255 -3.24 15.80 -15.40
C VAL A 255 -2.90 14.36 -15.80
N THR A 256 -3.83 13.43 -15.59
CA THR A 256 -3.65 12.01 -15.93
C THR A 256 -3.57 11.81 -17.44
N LEU A 257 -4.46 12.46 -18.20
CA LEU A 257 -4.40 12.47 -19.66
C LEU A 257 -3.07 13.04 -20.16
N GLY A 258 -2.61 14.16 -19.60
CA GLY A 258 -1.30 14.74 -19.94
C GLY A 258 -0.14 13.78 -19.69
N ARG A 259 -0.15 13.07 -18.55
CA ARG A 259 0.87 12.06 -18.22
C ARG A 259 0.82 10.82 -19.12
N LEU A 260 -0.36 10.46 -19.63
CA LEU A 260 -0.52 9.40 -20.62
C LEU A 260 0.17 9.77 -21.94
N PHE A 261 -0.01 11.01 -22.42
CA PHE A 261 0.70 11.50 -23.61
C PHE A 261 2.22 11.56 -23.40
N GLN A 262 2.67 11.88 -22.19
CA GLN A 262 4.09 11.86 -21.80
C GLN A 262 4.65 10.43 -21.63
N ARG A 263 3.82 9.38 -21.76
CA ARG A 263 4.14 7.97 -21.49
C ARG A 263 4.61 7.68 -20.06
N SER A 264 4.38 8.61 -19.13
CA SER A 264 4.67 8.46 -17.70
C SER A 264 3.63 7.58 -16.99
N VAL A 265 2.47 7.36 -17.62
CA VAL A 265 1.42 6.45 -17.18
C VAL A 265 1.15 5.47 -18.32
N PRO A 266 1.18 4.15 -18.08
CA PRO A 266 0.91 3.17 -19.13
C PRO A 266 -0.57 3.20 -19.55
N VAL A 267 -0.85 2.90 -20.81
CA VAL A 267 -2.24 2.81 -21.33
C VAL A 267 -3.05 1.74 -20.61
N SER A 268 -2.39 0.70 -20.08
CA SER A 268 -3.03 -0.30 -19.23
C SER A 268 -3.57 0.28 -17.91
N ALA A 269 -3.13 1.45 -17.46
CA ALA A 269 -3.69 2.09 -16.27
C ALA A 269 -5.08 2.71 -16.50
N LEU A 270 -5.54 2.81 -17.75
CA LEU A 270 -6.90 3.25 -18.06
C LEU A 270 -7.88 2.09 -17.91
N SER A 271 -9.00 2.36 -17.24
CA SER A 271 -10.12 1.43 -17.18
C SER A 271 -11.05 1.66 -18.38
N GLY A 272 -11.37 0.59 -19.09
CA GLY A 272 -12.33 0.61 -20.19
C GLY A 272 -13.77 0.31 -19.72
N PRO A 273 -14.69 0.05 -20.66
CA PRO A 273 -16.09 -0.27 -20.34
C PRO A 273 -16.22 -1.45 -19.38
N VAL A 274 -15.41 -2.49 -19.58
CA VAL A 274 -15.43 -3.69 -18.74
C VAL A 274 -14.93 -3.35 -17.33
N GLY A 275 -13.82 -2.61 -17.22
CA GLY A 275 -13.30 -2.15 -15.93
C GLY A 275 -14.29 -1.24 -15.19
N ILE A 276 -15.01 -0.36 -15.89
CA ILE A 276 -16.06 0.48 -15.30
C ILE A 276 -17.21 -0.38 -14.77
N ILE A 277 -17.66 -1.39 -15.54
CA ILE A 277 -18.69 -2.33 -15.09
C ILE A 277 -18.23 -3.07 -13.83
N SER A 278 -17.00 -3.61 -13.81
CA SER A 278 -16.44 -4.30 -12.65
C SER A 278 -16.36 -3.41 -11.43
N MET A 279 -15.90 -2.16 -11.58
CA MET A 279 -15.85 -1.18 -10.49
C MET A 279 -17.26 -0.81 -10.01
N THR A 280 -18.23 -0.70 -10.92
CA THR A 280 -19.63 -0.45 -10.57
C THR A 280 -20.19 -1.60 -9.74
N TYR A 281 -19.90 -2.86 -10.10
CA TYR A 281 -20.29 -4.03 -9.31
C TYR A 281 -19.66 -4.04 -7.91
N GLN A 282 -18.40 -3.61 -7.79
CA GLN A 282 -17.74 -3.50 -6.48
C GLN A 282 -18.43 -2.44 -5.61
N VAL A 283 -18.68 -1.25 -6.17
CA VAL A 283 -19.34 -0.14 -5.44
C VAL A 283 -20.82 -0.42 -5.16
N ALA A 284 -21.48 -1.30 -5.92
CA ALA A 284 -22.87 -1.68 -5.68
C ALA A 284 -23.07 -2.43 -4.34
N GLY A 285 -22.00 -2.99 -3.76
CA GLY A 285 -22.02 -3.59 -2.43
C GLY A 285 -21.78 -2.59 -1.28
N ASP A 286 -21.41 -1.34 -1.59
CA ASP A 286 -21.03 -0.32 -0.61
C ASP A 286 -22.22 0.60 -0.22
N SER A 287 -21.95 1.56 0.68
CA SER A 287 -22.95 2.53 1.13
C SER A 287 -23.30 3.56 0.04
N LEU A 288 -24.49 4.15 0.14
CA LEU A 288 -25.04 5.08 -0.86
C LEU A 288 -24.11 6.27 -1.16
N ASP A 289 -23.39 6.77 -0.16
CA ASP A 289 -22.41 7.84 -0.32
C ASP A 289 -21.22 7.45 -1.21
N HIS A 290 -20.75 6.19 -1.15
CA HIS A 290 -19.72 5.68 -2.06
C HIS A 290 -20.24 5.58 -3.48
N TYR A 291 -21.49 5.15 -3.67
CA TYR A 291 -22.14 5.13 -4.97
C TYR A 291 -22.27 6.54 -5.57
N LEU A 292 -22.73 7.52 -4.80
CA LEU A 292 -22.84 8.91 -5.26
C LEU A 292 -21.46 9.52 -5.56
N TYR A 293 -20.45 9.18 -4.76
CA TYR A 293 -19.08 9.62 -5.00
C TYR A 293 -18.52 9.02 -6.28
N PHE A 294 -18.71 7.72 -6.51
CA PHE A 294 -18.30 7.01 -7.73
C PHE A 294 -19.04 7.56 -8.95
N LEU A 295 -20.34 7.78 -8.85
CA LEU A 295 -21.15 8.39 -9.91
C LEU A 295 -20.65 9.80 -10.25
N GLY A 296 -20.28 10.60 -9.24
CA GLY A 296 -19.68 11.91 -9.43
C GLY A 296 -18.30 11.86 -10.11
N LEU A 297 -17.48 10.86 -9.76
CA LEU A 297 -16.20 10.61 -10.42
C LEU A 297 -16.39 10.27 -11.90
N ILE A 298 -17.25 9.29 -12.23
CA ILE A 298 -17.53 8.90 -13.62
C ILE A 298 -18.11 10.07 -14.41
N SER A 299 -19.06 10.82 -13.84
CA SER A 299 -19.63 12.01 -14.49
C SER A 299 -18.57 13.06 -14.78
N SER A 300 -17.63 13.30 -13.86
CA SER A 300 -16.53 14.24 -14.05
C SER A 300 -15.55 13.77 -15.13
N CYS A 301 -15.26 12.47 -15.19
CA CYS A 301 -14.44 11.88 -16.25
C CYS A 301 -15.10 12.02 -17.63
N LEU A 302 -16.40 11.75 -17.75
CA LEU A 302 -17.15 11.94 -19.00
C LEU A 302 -17.15 13.40 -19.44
N ALA A 303 -17.34 14.34 -18.51
CA ALA A 303 -17.27 15.77 -18.80
C ALA A 303 -15.90 16.18 -19.36
N VAL A 304 -14.80 15.69 -18.76
CA VAL A 304 -13.43 15.95 -19.25
C VAL A 304 -13.23 15.36 -20.63
N MET A 305 -13.63 14.09 -20.83
CA MET A 305 -13.48 13.41 -22.12
C MET A 305 -14.25 14.16 -23.21
N ASN A 306 -15.52 14.53 -22.96
CA ASN A 306 -16.33 15.26 -23.94
C ASN A 306 -15.79 16.65 -24.28
N LEU A 307 -15.06 17.29 -23.37
CA LEU A 307 -14.42 18.59 -23.62
C LEU A 307 -13.08 18.51 -24.35
N LEU A 308 -12.56 17.31 -24.62
CA LEU A 308 -11.34 17.17 -25.39
C LEU A 308 -11.53 17.68 -26.83
N PRO A 309 -10.48 18.26 -27.45
CA PRO A 309 -10.53 18.79 -28.81
C PRO A 309 -10.48 17.66 -29.85
N LEU A 310 -11.39 16.70 -29.75
CA LEU A 310 -11.54 15.56 -30.65
C LEU A 310 -12.81 15.74 -31.49
N PRO A 311 -12.75 15.62 -32.84
CA PRO A 311 -13.88 15.96 -33.73
C PRO A 311 -15.22 15.26 -33.45
N VAL A 312 -15.20 14.10 -32.80
CA VAL A 312 -16.41 13.32 -32.46
C VAL A 312 -17.03 13.74 -31.12
N LEU A 313 -16.29 14.49 -30.31
CA LEU A 313 -16.70 14.94 -28.99
C LEU A 313 -17.11 16.41 -29.03
N ASP A 314 -17.90 16.84 -28.04
CA ASP A 314 -18.43 18.22 -27.95
C ASP A 314 -17.30 19.27 -28.00
N GLY A 315 -16.15 19.00 -27.40
CA GLY A 315 -14.97 19.85 -27.42
C GLY A 315 -14.38 20.04 -28.82
N GLY A 316 -14.49 19.04 -29.70
CA GLY A 316 -14.13 19.18 -31.11
C GLY A 316 -15.02 20.19 -31.83
N HIS A 317 -16.33 20.10 -31.60
CA HIS A 317 -17.29 21.07 -32.16
C HIS A 317 -17.03 22.49 -31.65
N ILE A 318 -16.70 22.65 -30.36
CA ILE A 318 -16.31 23.95 -29.79
C ILE A 318 -15.08 24.50 -30.50
N VAL A 319 -14.05 23.68 -30.74
CA VAL A 319 -12.84 24.09 -31.45
C VAL A 319 -13.16 24.50 -32.90
N ILE A 320 -13.99 23.74 -33.59
CA ILE A 320 -14.43 24.07 -34.96
C ILE A 320 -15.13 25.43 -34.99
N LEU A 321 -16.10 25.65 -34.10
CA LEU A 321 -16.83 26.92 -34.02
C LEU A 321 -15.91 28.10 -33.67
N LEU A 322 -14.91 27.88 -32.81
CA LEU A 322 -13.89 28.89 -32.51
C LEU A 322 -13.03 29.22 -33.74
N ILE A 323 -12.62 28.20 -34.50
CA ILE A 323 -11.87 28.39 -35.75
C ILE A 323 -12.70 29.15 -36.77
N GLU A 324 -13.98 28.82 -36.94
CA GLU A 324 -14.89 29.53 -37.84
C GLU A 324 -15.10 30.98 -37.42
N LYS A 325 -15.26 31.24 -36.12
CA LYS A 325 -15.39 32.59 -35.56
C LYS A 325 -14.15 33.44 -35.82
N ILE A 326 -12.95 32.86 -35.72
CA ILE A 326 -11.69 33.56 -35.99
C ILE A 326 -11.48 33.74 -37.50
N SER A 327 -11.81 32.73 -38.29
CA SER A 327 -11.59 32.72 -39.74
C SER A 327 -12.65 33.50 -40.53
N GLY A 328 -13.80 33.78 -39.91
CA GLY A 328 -14.94 34.48 -40.52
C GLY A 328 -15.62 33.70 -41.65
N LYS A 329 -15.27 32.41 -41.83
CA LYS A 329 -15.78 31.55 -42.91
C LYS A 329 -16.05 30.14 -42.36
N PRO A 330 -17.11 29.48 -42.83
CA PRO A 330 -17.39 28.10 -42.44
C PRO A 330 -16.30 27.17 -42.96
N ILE A 331 -16.00 26.13 -42.18
CA ILE A 331 -15.08 25.06 -42.60
C ILE A 331 -15.76 24.24 -43.70
N ASN A 332 -14.97 23.79 -44.69
CA ASN A 332 -15.47 22.92 -45.74
C ASN A 332 -16.06 21.62 -45.15
N GLU A 333 -17.31 21.33 -45.49
CA GLU A 333 -18.06 20.15 -45.02
C GLU A 333 -17.31 18.84 -45.26
N ARG A 334 -16.58 18.71 -46.38
CA ARG A 334 -15.79 17.50 -46.67
C ARG A 334 -14.64 17.30 -45.68
N ILE A 335 -13.99 18.38 -45.26
CA ILE A 335 -12.88 18.35 -44.30
C ILE A 335 -13.42 18.00 -42.92
N LEU A 336 -14.56 18.61 -42.54
CA LEU A 336 -15.24 18.33 -41.29
C LEU A 336 -15.66 16.85 -41.19
N ALA A 337 -16.32 16.33 -42.23
CA ALA A 337 -16.75 14.93 -42.29
C ALA A 337 -15.55 13.97 -42.18
N MET A 338 -14.46 14.26 -42.90
CA MET A 338 -13.24 13.44 -42.81
C MET A 338 -12.63 13.46 -41.40
N ALA A 339 -12.58 14.64 -40.77
CA ALA A 339 -12.10 14.76 -39.39
C ALA A 339 -12.96 13.98 -38.40
N MET A 340 -14.29 13.98 -38.55
CA MET A 340 -15.20 13.17 -37.73
C MET A 340 -14.95 11.67 -37.92
N TYR A 341 -14.82 11.18 -39.16
CA TYR A 341 -14.55 9.76 -39.40
C TYR A 341 -13.21 9.31 -38.82
N ILE A 342 -12.16 10.12 -38.98
CA ILE A 342 -10.85 9.84 -38.39
C ILE A 342 -10.94 9.82 -36.87
N GLY A 343 -11.60 10.83 -36.27
CA GLY A 343 -11.83 10.89 -34.82
C GLY A 343 -12.59 9.67 -34.31
N MET A 344 -13.61 9.21 -35.04
CA MET A 344 -14.43 8.06 -34.68
C MET A 344 -13.62 6.78 -34.71
N ALA A 345 -12.85 6.56 -35.79
CA ALA A 345 -11.98 5.40 -35.92
C ALA A 345 -10.93 5.34 -34.80
N LEU A 346 -10.32 6.48 -34.46
CA LEU A 346 -9.36 6.57 -33.36
C LEU A 346 -10.00 6.26 -32.00
N LEU A 347 -11.20 6.81 -31.74
CA LEU A 347 -11.91 6.60 -30.48
C LEU A 347 -12.34 5.14 -30.33
N LEU A 348 -12.93 4.55 -31.37
CA LEU A 348 -13.30 3.13 -31.37
C LEU A 348 -12.07 2.22 -31.22
N GLY A 349 -10.98 2.53 -31.93
CA GLY A 349 -9.71 1.82 -31.77
C GLY A 349 -9.18 1.87 -30.34
N LEU A 350 -9.24 3.04 -29.70
CA LEU A 350 -8.84 3.21 -28.31
C LEU A 350 -9.74 2.38 -27.36
N VAL A 351 -11.06 2.43 -27.54
CA VAL A 351 -12.00 1.63 -26.73
C VAL A 351 -11.70 0.15 -26.88
N LEU A 352 -11.39 -0.34 -28.08
CA LEU A 352 -11.02 -1.74 -28.30
C LEU A 352 -9.73 -2.11 -27.57
N VAL A 353 -8.69 -1.28 -27.65
CA VAL A 353 -7.41 -1.52 -26.96
C VAL A 353 -7.59 -1.54 -25.44
N ILE A 354 -8.33 -0.59 -24.88
CA ILE A 354 -8.56 -0.53 -23.43
C ILE A 354 -9.44 -1.70 -22.99
N THR A 355 -10.50 -2.03 -23.73
CA THR A 355 -11.35 -3.21 -23.45
C THR A 355 -10.54 -4.50 -23.48
N TYR A 356 -9.63 -4.65 -24.44
CA TYR A 356 -8.73 -5.80 -24.51
C TYR A 356 -7.82 -5.89 -23.27
N ASN A 357 -7.26 -4.75 -22.82
CA ASN A 357 -6.46 -4.69 -21.60
C ASN A 357 -7.28 -5.05 -20.35
N ASP A 358 -8.53 -4.58 -20.26
CA ASP A 358 -9.44 -4.93 -19.17
C ASP A 358 -9.71 -6.45 -19.14
N LEU A 359 -9.96 -7.06 -20.30
CA LEU A 359 -10.21 -8.50 -20.41
C LEU A 359 -8.99 -9.32 -20.01
N ILE A 360 -7.79 -8.93 -20.45
CA ILE A 360 -6.55 -9.60 -20.00
C ILE A 360 -6.45 -9.54 -18.48
N ARG A 361 -6.63 -8.36 -17.88
CA ARG A 361 -6.56 -8.17 -16.43
C ARG A 361 -7.60 -8.98 -15.65
N LEU A 362 -8.76 -9.23 -16.26
CA LEU A 362 -9.82 -10.00 -15.62
C LEU A 362 -9.53 -11.50 -15.68
N LEU A 363 -8.86 -11.96 -16.75
CA LEU A 363 -8.61 -13.38 -17.01
C LEU A 363 -7.24 -13.88 -16.48
N PHE A 364 -6.27 -12.99 -16.32
CA PHE A 364 -4.89 -13.26 -15.89
C PHE A 364 -4.47 -12.25 -14.82
#